data_AF-A0ABD2NVE8-F1
#
_entry.id   AF-A0ABD2NVE8-F1
#
_cell.length_a   1.000
_cell.length_b   1.000
_cell.length_c   1.000
_cell.angle_alpha   90.00
_cell.angle_beta   90.00
_cell.angle_gamma   90.00
#
_symmetry.space_group_name_H-M   'P 1'
#
loop_
_entity.id
_entity.type
_entity.pdbx_description
1 polymer ?
#
loop_
_entity_poly.entity_id
_entity_poly.type
_entity_poly.pdbx_seq_one_letter_code
_entity_poly.pdbx_strand_id
1 'polypeptide(L)'
;MLWMQYVEKRTSISVEALNSHYINSVPDTDIDLGLLDHCQFNLKPGIEGLCEFVEVNETEVLEVFGTIASSAAGNDNLSQKLWTLVMPHCLEHLTHIINCSLTTGVVPKA
;
A
#
# COMPACT_ATOMS: atom_id res chain seq x y z
N MET A 1 -33.97 2.03 15.44
CA MET A 1 -34.41 2.58 14.14
C MET A 1 -33.84 3.98 13.97
N LEU A 2 -32.52 4.11 13.83
CA LEU A 2 -31.79 5.39 13.68
C LEU A 2 -30.54 5.27 12.79
N TRP A 3 -30.28 4.10 12.18
CA TRP A 3 -29.06 3.80 11.43
C TRP A 3 -29.17 4.00 9.90
N MET A 4 -30.26 4.60 9.40
CA MET A 4 -30.50 4.78 7.95
C MET A 4 -30.28 6.21 7.42
N GLN A 5 -29.53 7.07 8.13
CA GLN A 5 -29.27 8.45 7.67
C GLN A 5 -27.82 8.74 7.28
N TYR A 6 -26.91 7.78 7.38
CA TYR A 6 -25.52 7.95 6.94
C TYR A 6 -25.32 7.44 5.51
N VAL A 7 -26.08 7.98 4.57
CA VAL A 7 -25.77 7.84 3.14
C VAL A 7 -24.74 8.92 2.81
N GLU A 8 -23.51 8.46 2.59
CA GLU A 8 -22.35 9.23 2.13
C GLU A 8 -22.72 10.34 1.14
N LYS A 9 -22.55 11.60 1.54
CA LYS A 9 -22.23 12.65 0.58
C LYS A 9 -20.84 12.33 0.02
N ARG A 10 -20.77 11.62 -1.09
CA ARG A 10 -19.57 11.61 -1.94
C ARG A 10 -19.47 12.99 -2.58
N THR A 11 -18.86 13.93 -1.87
CA THR A 11 -18.44 15.20 -2.45
C THR A 11 -17.45 14.91 -3.57
N SER A 12 -17.84 15.19 -4.81
CA SER A 12 -16.91 15.19 -5.94
C SER A 12 -15.89 16.30 -5.71
N ILE A 13 -14.68 15.94 -5.32
CA ILE A 13 -13.56 16.87 -5.24
C ILE A 13 -13.13 17.16 -6.68
N SER A 14 -13.09 18.44 -7.07
CA SER A 14 -12.56 18.81 -8.38
C SER A 14 -11.05 18.56 -8.44
N VAL A 15 -10.52 18.32 -9.63
CA VAL A 15 -9.07 18.15 -9.84
C VAL A 15 -8.31 19.38 -9.33
N GLU A 16 -8.86 20.57 -9.52
CA GLU A 16 -8.30 21.83 -9.03
C GLU A 16 -8.27 21.89 -7.49
N ALA A 17 -9.31 21.41 -6.82
CA ALA A 17 -9.36 21.38 -5.35
C ALA A 17 -8.35 20.35 -4.80
N LEU A 18 -8.18 19.22 -5.50
CA LEU A 18 -7.19 18.20 -5.15
C LEU A 18 -5.76 18.72 -5.34
N ASN A 19 -5.47 19.34 -6.48
CA ASN A 19 -4.16 19.91 -6.76
C ASN A 19 -3.82 21.04 -5.78
N SER A 20 -4.79 21.91 -5.51
CA SER A 20 -4.63 22.99 -4.53
C SER A 20 -4.39 22.44 -3.12
N HIS A 21 -5.05 21.33 -2.75
CA HIS A 21 -4.76 20.67 -1.48
C HIS A 21 -3.30 20.23 -1.44
N TYR A 22 -2.81 19.47 -2.42
CA TYR A 22 -1.43 18.98 -2.40
C TYR A 22 -0.39 20.11 -2.37
N ILE A 23 -0.58 21.16 -3.17
CA ILE A 23 0.32 22.32 -3.19
C ILE A 23 0.38 23.02 -1.83
N ASN A 24 -0.76 23.18 -1.15
CA ASN A 24 -0.83 23.95 0.10
C ASN A 24 -0.68 23.08 1.37
N SER A 25 -0.81 21.76 1.26
CA SER A 25 -0.74 20.83 2.40
C SER A 25 0.67 20.39 2.74
N VAL A 26 1.62 20.55 1.82
CA VAL A 26 3.04 20.31 2.08
C VAL A 26 3.55 21.56 2.80
N PRO A 27 4.01 21.44 4.07
CA PRO A 27 4.66 22.56 4.75
C PRO A 27 5.81 23.03 3.89
N ASP A 28 6.08 24.34 3.85
CA ASP A 28 7.25 24.91 3.18
C ASP A 28 8.49 24.41 3.93
N THR A 29 8.95 23.22 3.52
CA THR A 29 9.99 22.46 4.16
C THR A 29 11.15 22.47 3.20
N ASP A 30 12.32 22.94 3.66
CA ASP A 30 13.53 22.86 2.86
C ASP A 30 13.72 21.42 2.40
N ILE A 31 13.98 21.26 1.10
CA ILE A 31 14.32 19.97 0.52
C ILE A 31 15.62 19.52 1.19
N ASP A 32 15.56 18.45 1.98
CA ASP A 32 16.75 17.85 2.57
C ASP A 32 17.57 17.16 1.48
N LEU A 33 18.57 17.88 0.98
CA LEU A 33 19.50 17.37 -0.04
C LEU A 33 20.27 16.15 0.46
N GLY A 34 20.51 16.03 1.77
CA GLY A 34 21.16 14.87 2.37
C GLY A 34 20.27 13.62 2.34
N LEU A 35 18.96 13.78 2.49
CA LEU A 35 17.99 12.71 2.31
C LEU A 35 17.91 12.28 0.83
N LEU A 36 17.94 13.23 -0.10
CA LEU A 36 17.99 12.94 -1.54
C LEU A 36 19.23 12.13 -1.92
N ASP A 37 20.41 12.54 -1.47
CA ASP A 37 21.65 11.79 -1.66
C ASP A 37 21.55 10.41 -1.01
N HIS A 38 21.03 10.32 0.22
CA HIS A 38 20.83 9.04 0.90
C HIS A 38 19.95 8.09 0.07
N CYS A 39 18.81 8.56 -0.44
CA CYS A 39 17.91 7.77 -1.27
C CYS A 39 18.53 7.40 -2.63
N GLN A 40 19.42 8.24 -3.16
CA GLN A 40 20.10 7.97 -4.43
C GLN A 40 21.15 6.85 -4.31
N PHE A 41 21.83 6.76 -3.16
CA PHE A 41 22.99 5.87 -2.99
C PHE A 41 22.74 4.68 -2.06
N ASN A 42 21.69 4.69 -1.23
CA ASN A 42 21.33 3.54 -0.38
C ASN A 42 20.30 2.64 -1.07
N LEU A 43 20.76 1.95 -2.10
CA LEU A 43 20.01 0.87 -2.72
C LEU A 43 20.07 -0.39 -1.84
N LYS A 44 18.98 -1.14 -1.77
CA LYS A 44 18.96 -2.45 -1.08
C LYS A 44 19.98 -3.39 -1.77
N PRO A 45 20.73 -4.22 -1.02
CA PRO A 45 21.67 -5.16 -1.63
C PRO A 45 20.99 -6.01 -2.71
N GLY A 46 21.53 -5.97 -3.93
CA GLY A 46 20.99 -6.70 -5.10
C GLY A 46 20.04 -5.89 -6.00
N ILE A 47 19.83 -4.60 -5.74
CA ILE A 47 19.03 -3.71 -6.61
C ILE A 47 19.97 -2.69 -7.26
N GLU A 48 19.96 -2.62 -8.60
CA GLU A 48 20.83 -1.72 -9.38
C GLU A 48 20.12 -0.43 -9.80
N GLY A 49 18.78 -0.42 -9.88
CA GLY A 49 17.97 0.73 -10.27
C GLY A 49 17.25 1.46 -9.11
N LEU A 50 16.99 2.76 -9.29
CA LEU A 50 16.29 3.62 -8.32
C LEU A 50 14.79 3.30 -8.14
N CYS A 51 14.21 2.50 -9.04
CA CYS A 51 12.82 2.01 -8.98
C CYS A 51 12.69 0.79 -9.89
N GLU A 52 12.81 -0.41 -9.32
CA GLU A 52 12.57 -1.66 -10.03
C GLU A 52 11.39 -2.39 -9.41
N PHE A 53 10.48 -2.87 -10.26
CA PHE A 53 9.43 -3.80 -9.84
C PHE A 53 10.03 -5.20 -9.85
N VAL A 54 10.24 -5.74 -8.65
CA VAL A 54 10.77 -7.08 -8.45
C VAL A 54 9.64 -7.99 -8.01
N GLU A 55 9.58 -9.19 -8.59
CA GLU A 55 8.65 -10.22 -8.13
C GLU A 55 8.96 -10.61 -6.69
N VAL A 56 7.91 -10.81 -5.90
CA VAL A 56 8.03 -11.24 -4.51
C VAL A 56 7.87 -12.75 -4.41
N ASN A 57 8.52 -13.35 -3.40
CA ASN A 57 8.30 -14.73 -3.04
C ASN A 57 7.33 -14.87 -1.84
N GLU A 58 6.90 -16.10 -1.56
CA GLU A 58 5.96 -16.40 -0.48
C GLU A 58 6.49 -16.00 0.92
N THR A 59 7.79 -16.15 1.17
CA THR A 59 8.42 -15.78 2.45
C THR A 59 8.31 -14.27 2.68
N GLU A 60 8.58 -13.46 1.66
CA GLU A 60 8.47 -12.00 1.74
C GLU A 60 7.02 -11.55 1.97
N VAL A 61 6.05 -12.20 1.30
CA VAL A 61 4.63 -11.95 1.54
C VAL A 61 4.27 -12.27 2.99
N LEU A 62 4.70 -13.42 3.49
CA LEU A 62 4.44 -13.84 4.87
C LEU A 62 5.05 -12.89 5.90
N GLU A 63 6.28 -12.42 5.68
CA GLU A 63 6.96 -11.43 6.52
C GLU A 63 6.16 -10.13 6.59
N VAL A 64 5.71 -9.61 5.44
CA VAL A 64 4.89 -8.39 5.39
C VAL A 64 3.59 -8.56 6.17
N PHE A 65 2.86 -9.67 5.99
CA PHE A 65 1.65 -9.94 6.76
C PHE A 65 1.93 -10.11 8.26
N GLY A 66 3.12 -10.58 8.63
CA GLY A 66 3.59 -10.65 10.01
C GLY A 66 3.80 -9.27 10.66
N THR A 67 4.12 -8.25 9.86
CA THR A 67 4.29 -6.86 10.34
C THR A 67 2.98 -6.09 10.53
N ILE A 68 1.86 -6.61 10.02
CA ILE A 68 0.54 -5.99 10.24
C ILE A 68 0.26 -6.01 11.74
N ALA A 69 0.08 -4.83 12.34
CA ALA A 69 -0.19 -4.73 13.77
C ALA A 69 -1.41 -5.58 14.15
N SER A 70 -1.34 -6.29 15.28
CA SER A 70 -2.41 -7.19 15.71
C SER A 70 -3.78 -6.52 15.92
N SER A 71 -3.76 -5.21 16.16
CA SER A 71 -4.94 -4.34 16.27
C SER A 71 -5.34 -3.64 14.96
N ALA A 72 -4.55 -3.77 13.89
CA ALA A 72 -4.93 -3.28 12.58
C ALA A 72 -6.04 -4.19 12.02
N ALA A 73 -7.25 -3.65 11.99
CA ALA A 73 -8.34 -4.20 11.20
C ALA A 73 -8.38 -3.40 9.89
N GLY A 74 -8.39 -4.11 8.76
CA GLY A 74 -8.71 -3.48 7.48
C GLY A 74 -10.13 -2.89 7.51
N ASN A 75 -10.49 -2.12 6.49
CA ASN A 75 -11.86 -1.62 6.33
C ASN A 75 -12.91 -2.76 6.23
N ASP A 76 -12.43 -3.98 5.99
CA ASP A 76 -13.16 -5.25 5.93
C ASP A 76 -13.30 -5.96 7.30
N ASN A 77 -12.78 -5.37 8.39
CA ASN A 77 -12.71 -5.96 9.73
C ASN A 77 -11.95 -7.31 9.79
N LEU A 78 -11.06 -7.60 8.83
CA LEU A 78 -10.23 -8.80 8.91
C LEU A 78 -9.06 -8.54 9.87
N SER A 79 -9.12 -9.18 11.04
CA SER A 79 -8.04 -9.14 12.02
C SER A 79 -6.80 -9.93 11.56
N GLN A 80 -5.63 -9.58 12.09
CA GLN A 80 -4.39 -10.36 11.89
C GLN A 80 -4.60 -11.86 12.20
N LYS A 81 -5.37 -12.20 13.24
CA LYS A 81 -5.66 -13.59 13.62
C LYS A 81 -6.38 -14.36 12.51
N LEU A 82 -7.29 -13.71 11.80
CA LEU A 82 -7.99 -14.33 10.68
C LEU A 82 -7.01 -14.56 9.52
N TRP A 83 -6.20 -13.54 9.21
CA TRP A 83 -5.13 -13.68 8.22
C TRP A 83 -4.18 -14.82 8.55
N THR A 84 -3.73 -14.96 9.80
CA THR A 84 -2.89 -16.08 10.24
C THR A 84 -3.55 -17.46 10.00
N LEU A 85 -4.86 -17.57 10.16
CA LEU A 85 -5.58 -18.83 9.94
C LEU A 85 -5.73 -19.17 8.45
N VAL A 86 -5.93 -18.18 7.59
CA VAL A 86 -6.16 -18.41 6.15
C VAL A 86 -4.88 -18.37 5.33
N MET A 87 -3.81 -17.72 5.83
CA MET A 87 -2.56 -17.52 5.09
C MET A 87 -1.99 -18.80 4.49
N PRO A 88 -1.92 -19.95 5.20
CA PRO A 88 -1.36 -21.18 4.63
C PRO A 88 -2.09 -21.67 3.36
N HIS A 89 -3.34 -21.26 3.18
CA HIS A 89 -4.17 -21.64 2.02
C HIS A 89 -4.19 -20.56 0.93
N CYS A 90 -3.88 -19.32 1.28
CA CYS A 90 -3.97 -18.17 0.37
C CYS A 90 -2.61 -17.67 -0.10
N LEU A 91 -1.50 -18.09 0.53
CA LEU A 91 -0.17 -17.52 0.30
C LEU A 91 0.25 -17.56 -1.17
N GLU A 92 0.21 -18.74 -1.79
CA GLU A 92 0.53 -18.92 -3.22
C GLU A 92 -0.32 -18.01 -4.12
N HIS A 93 -1.62 -17.94 -3.84
CA HIS A 93 -2.56 -17.15 -4.63
C HIS A 93 -2.32 -15.65 -4.46
N LEU A 94 -2.03 -15.20 -3.24
CA LEU A 94 -1.69 -13.81 -2.96
C LEU A 94 -0.39 -13.40 -3.65
N THR A 95 0.65 -14.24 -3.54
CA THR A 95 1.93 -14.03 -4.23
C THR A 95 1.71 -13.94 -5.74
N HIS A 96 0.89 -14.83 -6.32
CA HIS A 96 0.56 -14.77 -7.74
C HIS A 96 -0.18 -13.48 -8.12
N ILE A 97 -1.18 -13.06 -7.34
CA ILE A 97 -1.93 -11.82 -7.60
C ILE A 97 -1.00 -10.60 -7.56
N ILE A 98 -0.11 -10.53 -6.57
CA ILE A 98 0.87 -9.43 -6.44
C ILE A 98 1.79 -9.39 -7.66
N ASN A 99 2.43 -10.51 -8.00
CA ASN A 99 3.36 -10.57 -9.13
C ASN A 99 2.66 -10.34 -10.48
N CYS A 100 1.45 -10.85 -10.65
CA CYS A 100 0.63 -10.58 -11.83
C CYS A 100 0.29 -9.08 -11.95
N SER A 101 -0.07 -8.44 -10.84
CA SER A 101 -0.36 -7.00 -10.82
C SER A 101 0.87 -6.15 -11.13
N LEU A 102 2.04 -6.54 -10.60
CA LEU A 102 3.31 -5.86 -10.85
C LEU A 102 3.76 -5.98 -12.31
N THR A 103 3.62 -7.17 -12.91
CA THR A 103 4.11 -7.44 -14.27
C THR A 103 3.15 -6.97 -15.36
N THR A 104 1.84 -7.04 -15.12
CA THR A 104 0.82 -6.68 -16.13
C THR A 104 0.29 -5.26 -15.98
N GLY A 105 0.50 -4.62 -14.83
CA GLY A 105 -0.13 -3.34 -14.48
C GLY A 105 -1.64 -3.43 -14.29
N VAL A 106 -2.21 -4.65 -14.18
CA VAL A 106 -3.64 -4.88 -14.02
C VAL A 106 -3.93 -5.36 -12.60
N VAL A 107 -4.77 -4.61 -11.88
CA VAL A 107 -5.28 -5.00 -10.57
C VAL A 107 -6.61 -5.75 -10.69
N PRO A 108 -6.91 -6.72 -9.80
CA PRO A 108 -8.21 -7.38 -9.76
C PRO A 108 -9.35 -6.37 -9.61
N LYS A 109 -10.42 -6.54 -10.39
CA LYS A 109 -11.66 -5.76 -10.25
C LYS A 109 -12.58 -6.48 -9.26
N ALA A 110 -13.10 -5.72 -8.29
CA ALA A 110 -14.11 -6.17 -7.34
C ALA A 110 -15.50 -6.24 -7.97
#